data_AF-A0A0M4JTY1-F1
#
_entry.id   AF-A0A0M4JTY1-F1
#
_cell.length_a   1.000
_cell.length_b   1.000
_cell.length_c   1.000
_cell.angle_alpha   90.00
_cell.angle_beta   90.00
_cell.angle_gamma   90.00
#
_symmetry.space_group_name_H-M   'P 1'
#
loop_
_entity.id
_entity.type
_entity.pdbx_description
1 polymer ?
#
loop_
_entity_poly.entity_id
_entity_poly.type
_entity_poly.pdbx_seq_one_letter_code
_entity_poly.pdbx_strand_id
1 'polypeptide(L)'
;MASSHILCHNNVFNLPQNSSRKSSLSSFSSHGSCSFGSKSRFAKTQFLKLLVSAKKQVEIVYDPDERINKWADEVDKQAPLSRLTLFSPCKINVFLRITNKREDGYHDLASLFHVISLGDVLKFSLSPSKTKDSLSTNAPGVPLDDRNLIIKALNLYRKKTGTDNYFWIHLDKKVPTGAGLGGGSSNAATALWAANQFSGGLATEKELQEWSSEIGSDIPFFFSQGAAYCTGRGEVVQDILPPVPLDIPMSLIK
;
A
#
# COMPACT_ATOMS: atom_id res chain seq x y z
N MET A 1 -34.52 33.77 24.47
CA MET A 1 -35.67 33.43 25.32
C MET A 1 -36.63 32.56 24.52
N ALA A 2 -37.06 31.44 25.12
CA ALA A 2 -38.11 30.46 24.77
C ALA A 2 -38.26 30.01 23.30
N SER A 3 -38.01 28.75 22.90
CA SER A 3 -38.54 27.44 23.37
C SER A 3 -40.06 27.32 23.26
N SER A 4 -40.55 26.30 22.55
CA SER A 4 -41.74 25.52 22.90
C SER A 4 -41.84 24.23 22.05
N HIS A 5 -41.64 23.10 22.74
CA HIS A 5 -42.08 21.74 22.39
C HIS A 5 -43.61 21.56 22.54
N ILE A 6 -44.18 20.48 21.97
CA ILE A 6 -45.25 19.60 22.53
C ILE A 6 -45.41 18.36 21.59
N LEU A 7 -44.98 17.17 22.03
CA LEU A 7 -45.73 15.94 22.44
C LEU A 7 -46.43 15.16 21.28
N CYS A 8 -45.96 13.96 20.92
CA CYS A 8 -46.17 12.62 21.53
C CYS A 8 -47.55 11.99 21.26
N HIS A 9 -47.58 10.84 20.58
CA HIS A 9 -48.47 9.73 20.91
C HIS A 9 -47.82 8.36 20.59
N ASN A 10 -47.81 7.50 21.60
CA ASN A 10 -47.43 6.09 21.58
C ASN A 10 -48.46 5.22 20.83
N ASN A 11 -48.01 4.11 20.25
CA ASN A 11 -48.66 2.81 20.45
C ASN A 11 -47.66 1.65 20.30
N VAL A 12 -47.80 0.68 21.20
CA VAL A 12 -46.93 -0.48 21.46
C VAL A 12 -47.72 -1.76 21.17
N PHE A 13 -46.99 -2.87 20.93
CA PHE A 13 -47.37 -4.30 20.93
C PHE A 13 -47.99 -4.84 19.62
N ASN A 14 -47.62 -6.01 19.08
CA ASN A 14 -47.18 -7.28 19.68
C ASN A 14 -46.32 -8.14 18.72
N LEU A 15 -45.43 -8.96 19.30
CA LEU A 15 -44.79 -10.15 18.72
C LEU A 15 -45.78 -11.33 18.61
N PRO A 16 -45.43 -12.40 17.86
CA PRO A 16 -45.54 -13.74 18.45
C PRO A 16 -44.28 -14.61 18.27
N GLN A 17 -44.04 -15.43 19.28
CA GLN A 17 -43.09 -16.55 19.30
C GLN A 17 -43.78 -17.89 18.95
N ASN A 18 -42.92 -18.85 18.58
CA ASN A 18 -43.03 -20.32 18.67
C ASN A 18 -43.82 -21.08 17.58
N SER A 19 -43.14 -21.96 16.85
CA SER A 19 -42.92 -23.35 17.33
C SER A 19 -42.23 -24.24 16.28
N SER A 20 -41.41 -25.13 16.80
CA SER A 20 -40.73 -26.26 16.15
C SER A 20 -41.69 -27.35 15.64
N ARG A 21 -41.39 -27.98 14.48
CA ARG A 21 -41.69 -29.40 14.20
C ARG A 21 -40.84 -29.96 13.05
N LYS A 22 -40.29 -31.16 13.26
CA LYS A 22 -39.62 -32.05 12.30
C LYS A 22 -40.64 -32.98 11.62
N SER A 23 -40.43 -33.31 10.33
CA SER A 23 -40.79 -34.58 9.64
C SER A 23 -40.39 -34.47 8.16
N SER A 24 -39.32 -35.12 7.68
CA SER A 24 -39.25 -36.46 7.05
C SER A 24 -39.90 -36.61 5.65
N LEU A 25 -39.02 -36.81 4.65
CA LEU A 25 -39.11 -37.51 3.35
C LEU A 25 -40.48 -37.76 2.66
N SER A 26 -40.57 -37.45 1.35
CA SER A 26 -40.39 -38.45 0.27
C SER A 26 -40.56 -37.87 -1.16
N SER A 27 -39.63 -38.33 -2.03
CA SER A 27 -39.68 -38.55 -3.48
C SER A 27 -40.72 -37.83 -4.38
N PHE A 28 -40.22 -37.13 -5.40
CA PHE A 28 -40.67 -37.35 -6.79
C PHE A 28 -39.53 -37.06 -7.77
N SER A 29 -39.42 -37.92 -8.78
CA SER A 29 -38.41 -37.89 -9.85
C SER A 29 -39.11 -37.74 -11.20
N SER A 30 -38.52 -36.96 -12.10
CA SER A 30 -38.59 -37.07 -13.57
C SER A 30 -37.57 -36.06 -14.13
N HIS A 31 -36.38 -36.51 -14.53
CA HIS A 31 -35.99 -36.81 -15.91
C HIS A 31 -36.22 -35.63 -16.88
N GLY A 32 -35.11 -34.94 -17.17
CA GLY A 32 -34.99 -33.88 -18.16
C GLY A 32 -33.51 -33.55 -18.36
N SER A 33 -32.79 -34.48 -18.99
CA SER A 33 -31.37 -34.36 -19.36
C SER A 33 -31.17 -33.32 -20.46
N CYS A 34 -30.26 -32.37 -20.25
CA CYS A 34 -29.44 -31.76 -21.32
C CYS A 34 -28.10 -31.32 -20.70
N SER A 35 -27.06 -32.04 -21.08
CA SER A 35 -25.66 -31.83 -20.70
C SER A 35 -24.99 -30.83 -21.63
N PHE A 36 -24.40 -29.77 -21.08
CA PHE A 36 -23.19 -29.17 -21.65
C PHE A 36 -22.23 -28.85 -20.49
N GLY A 37 -21.16 -29.63 -20.43
CA GLY A 37 -20.08 -29.44 -19.49
C GLY A 37 -19.08 -28.41 -20.01
N SER A 38 -18.65 -27.53 -19.13
CA SER A 38 -17.27 -27.06 -19.10
C SER A 38 -16.91 -26.81 -17.64
N LYS A 39 -16.23 -27.79 -17.07
CA LYS A 39 -15.53 -27.64 -15.79
C LYS A 39 -14.33 -26.73 -16.06
N SER A 40 -14.46 -25.44 -15.76
CA SER A 40 -13.27 -24.63 -15.54
C SER A 40 -12.67 -25.00 -14.18
N ARG A 41 -11.80 -26.01 -14.19
CA ARG A 41 -10.78 -26.16 -13.15
C ARG A 41 -9.76 -25.07 -13.42
N PHE A 42 -9.85 -23.95 -12.70
CA PHE A 42 -8.67 -23.11 -12.59
C PHE A 42 -7.65 -23.87 -11.76
N ALA A 43 -6.61 -24.31 -12.47
CA ALA A 43 -5.49 -25.06 -11.93
C ALA A 43 -4.81 -24.25 -10.84
N LYS A 44 -4.42 -24.95 -9.77
CA LYS A 44 -3.40 -24.48 -8.82
C LYS A 44 -2.19 -23.99 -9.59
N THR A 45 -1.97 -22.68 -9.63
CA THR A 45 -0.65 -22.13 -9.93
C THR A 45 0.18 -22.21 -8.65
N GLN A 46 0.79 -23.37 -8.44
CA GLN A 46 2.03 -23.47 -7.68
C GLN A 46 3.07 -22.65 -8.45
N PHE A 47 3.71 -21.66 -7.84
CA PHE A 47 5.12 -21.32 -8.07
C PHE A 47 5.58 -20.29 -7.02
N LEU A 48 6.01 -20.77 -5.85
CA LEU A 48 7.05 -20.10 -5.07
C LEU A 48 8.38 -20.66 -5.58
N LYS A 49 9.19 -19.84 -6.26
CA LYS A 49 10.55 -20.23 -6.66
C LYS A 49 11.54 -19.74 -5.60
N LEU A 50 11.81 -20.59 -4.63
CA LEU A 50 13.01 -20.51 -3.80
C LEU A 50 14.20 -21.04 -4.63
N LEU A 51 14.99 -20.14 -5.22
CA LEU A 51 16.28 -20.51 -5.80
C LEU A 51 17.33 -20.54 -4.69
N VAL A 52 17.48 -21.71 -4.06
CA VAL A 52 18.53 -21.93 -3.06
C VAL A 52 19.82 -22.30 -3.80
N SER A 53 20.69 -21.31 -4.02
CA SER A 53 22.07 -21.53 -4.46
C SER A 53 23.01 -21.61 -3.25
N ALA A 54 24.06 -22.43 -3.34
CA ALA A 54 25.04 -22.69 -2.30
C ALA A 54 25.95 -21.47 -2.02
N LYS A 55 25.35 -20.43 -1.43
CA LYS A 55 25.87 -19.27 -0.70
C LYS A 55 24.63 -18.41 -0.43
N LYS A 56 24.07 -18.48 0.79
CA LYS A 56 22.78 -17.90 1.20
C LYS A 56 22.57 -16.48 0.62
N GLN A 57 21.84 -16.39 -0.49
CA GLN A 57 21.27 -15.14 -1.00
C GLN A 57 19.77 -15.25 -0.78
N VAL A 58 19.23 -14.39 0.09
CA VAL A 58 17.78 -14.27 0.31
C VAL A 58 17.29 -13.11 -0.54
N GLU A 59 16.35 -13.40 -1.44
CA GLU A 59 15.61 -12.44 -2.25
C GLU A 59 14.16 -12.44 -1.76
N ILE A 60 13.69 -11.30 -1.24
CA ILE A 60 12.27 -11.13 -0.90
C ILE A 60 11.61 -10.30 -2.00
N VAL A 61 10.52 -10.84 -2.54
CA VAL A 61 9.63 -10.13 -3.45
C VAL A 61 8.39 -9.74 -2.64
N TYR A 62 8.12 -8.44 -2.54
CA TYR A 62 6.94 -7.92 -1.85
C TYR A 62 5.85 -7.56 -2.85
N ASP A 63 4.71 -8.23 -2.75
CA ASP A 63 3.49 -7.98 -3.51
C ASP A 63 2.42 -7.36 -2.57
N PRO A 64 1.86 -6.17 -2.87
CA PRO A 64 0.82 -5.54 -2.06
C PRO A 64 -0.45 -6.38 -1.93
N ASP A 65 -0.75 -7.22 -2.91
CA ASP A 65 -1.92 -8.10 -2.90
C ASP A 65 -1.74 -9.27 -1.91
N GLU A 66 -0.51 -9.54 -1.46
CA GLU A 66 -0.13 -10.60 -0.52
C GLU A 66 0.32 -10.07 0.85
N ARG A 67 -0.30 -9.00 1.37
CA ARG A 67 -0.02 -8.36 2.68
C ARG A 67 -0.05 -9.27 3.93
N ILE A 68 -0.18 -10.59 3.81
CA ILE A 68 -0.28 -11.52 4.94
C ILE A 68 0.54 -12.79 4.68
N ASN A 69 1.87 -12.70 4.73
CA ASN A 69 2.72 -13.88 4.87
C ASN A 69 3.52 -13.83 6.18
N LYS A 70 2.78 -13.88 7.31
CA LYS A 70 3.31 -14.03 8.69
C LYS A 70 4.29 -15.20 8.90
N TRP A 71 4.44 -16.10 7.93
CA TRP A 71 5.28 -17.30 8.02
C TRP A 71 6.62 -17.18 7.28
N ALA A 72 6.76 -16.27 6.31
CA ALA A 72 8.06 -15.96 5.71
C ALA A 72 8.95 -15.21 6.73
N ASP A 73 8.32 -14.34 7.52
CA ASP A 73 8.96 -13.49 8.54
C ASP A 73 9.75 -14.27 9.61
N GLU A 74 9.35 -15.49 9.97
CA GLU A 74 9.98 -16.25 11.07
C GLU A 74 11.25 -16.99 10.62
N VAL A 75 11.35 -17.38 9.35
CA VAL A 75 12.54 -18.03 8.77
C VAL A 75 13.59 -16.98 8.38
N ASP A 76 13.15 -15.77 8.05
CA ASP A 76 14.00 -14.67 7.57
C ASP A 76 14.71 -13.86 8.67
N LYS A 77 14.25 -13.92 9.93
CA LYS A 77 14.87 -13.21 11.08
C LYS A 77 16.37 -13.48 11.26
N GLN A 78 16.91 -14.58 10.73
CA GLN A 78 18.29 -15.01 10.97
C GLN A 78 19.19 -14.93 9.72
N ALA A 79 18.68 -14.58 8.54
CA ALA A 79 19.47 -14.52 7.32
C ALA A 79 19.70 -13.06 6.88
N PRO A 80 20.92 -12.66 6.51
CA PRO A 80 21.14 -11.34 5.94
C PRO A 80 20.40 -11.19 4.61
N LEU A 81 19.46 -10.26 4.53
CA LEU A 81 18.75 -9.90 3.30
C LEU A 81 19.76 -9.41 2.26
N SER A 82 19.75 -10.04 1.08
CA SER A 82 20.71 -9.71 0.02
C SER A 82 20.10 -8.84 -1.07
N ARG A 83 18.80 -9.03 -1.33
CA ARG A 83 18.05 -8.28 -2.35
C ARG A 83 16.56 -8.20 -1.98
N LEU A 84 15.94 -7.07 -2.30
CA LEU A 84 14.49 -6.88 -2.25
C LEU A 84 13.98 -6.43 -3.61
N THR A 85 12.87 -6.99 -4.08
CA THR A 85 12.11 -6.45 -5.22
C THR A 85 10.73 -6.06 -4.71
N LEU A 86 10.42 -4.77 -4.77
CA LEU A 86 9.25 -4.17 -4.12
C LEU A 86 8.39 -3.44 -5.15
N PHE A 87 7.08 -3.68 -5.11
CA PHE A 87 6.13 -2.86 -5.83
C PHE A 87 5.87 -1.53 -5.09
N SER A 88 5.72 -0.46 -5.85
CA SER A 88 5.48 0.89 -5.36
C SER A 88 4.20 1.44 -5.99
N PRO A 89 3.05 1.34 -5.30
CA PRO A 89 1.74 1.68 -5.86
C PRO A 89 1.59 3.19 -6.09
N CYS A 90 0.72 3.59 -7.00
CA CYS A 90 0.26 4.97 -7.09
C CYS A 90 -0.94 5.25 -6.21
N LYS A 91 -1.30 6.53 -6.16
CA LYS A 91 -2.57 6.99 -5.63
C LYS A 91 -3.31 7.85 -6.64
N ILE A 92 -4.60 8.00 -6.40
CA ILE A 92 -5.44 9.04 -6.98
C ILE A 92 -6.03 9.91 -5.86
N ASN A 93 -6.40 11.12 -6.21
CA ASN A 93 -7.19 12.00 -5.35
C ASN A 93 -8.65 11.86 -5.76
N VAL A 94 -9.43 11.06 -5.03
CA VAL A 94 -10.88 10.88 -5.28
C VAL A 94 -11.61 12.21 -5.12
N PHE A 95 -11.18 13.03 -4.16
CA PHE A 95 -11.50 14.45 -4.10
C PHE A 95 -10.26 15.23 -3.67
N LEU A 96 -10.18 16.51 -4.04
CA LEU A 96 -9.19 17.45 -3.51
C LEU A 96 -9.84 18.83 -3.34
N ARG A 97 -9.65 19.42 -2.16
CA ARG A 97 -10.09 20.78 -1.84
C ARG A 97 -8.95 21.54 -1.19
N ILE A 98 -8.55 22.64 -1.82
CA ILE A 98 -7.66 23.62 -1.18
C ILE A 98 -8.49 24.47 -0.23
N THR A 99 -8.05 24.59 1.03
CA THR A 99 -8.78 25.30 2.07
C THR A 99 -8.20 26.67 2.35
N ASN A 100 -6.87 26.78 2.50
CA ASN A 100 -6.18 28.05 2.78
C ASN A 100 -4.78 28.08 2.16
N LYS A 101 -4.24 29.29 1.94
CA LYS A 101 -2.82 29.49 1.66
C LYS A 101 -2.05 29.67 2.97
N ARG A 102 -0.90 29.01 3.10
CA ARG A 102 -0.06 29.03 4.31
C ARG A 102 1.10 30.01 4.15
N GLU A 103 1.67 30.42 5.27
CA GLU A 103 2.85 31.31 5.32
C GLU A 103 4.14 30.58 4.88
N ASP A 104 4.19 29.26 5.01
CA ASP A 104 5.32 28.41 4.61
C ASP A 104 5.40 28.15 3.09
N GLY A 105 4.57 28.82 2.29
CA GLY A 105 4.53 28.70 0.83
C GLY A 105 3.69 27.53 0.32
N TYR A 106 3.11 26.70 1.20
CA TYR A 106 2.19 25.63 0.83
C TYR A 106 0.72 26.08 0.93
N HIS A 107 -0.18 25.13 0.69
CA HIS A 107 -1.61 25.29 0.93
C HIS A 107 -2.08 24.22 1.91
N ASP A 108 -2.99 24.60 2.79
CA ASP A 108 -3.81 23.62 3.49
C ASP A 108 -4.80 23.01 2.49
N LEU A 109 -4.98 21.70 2.60
CA LEU A 109 -5.89 20.93 1.78
C LEU A 109 -6.67 19.92 2.61
N ALA A 110 -7.77 19.46 2.03
CA ALA A 110 -8.44 18.24 2.39
C ALA A 110 -8.53 17.38 1.12
N SER A 111 -8.20 16.10 1.20
CA SER A 111 -8.25 15.20 0.06
C SER A 111 -8.54 13.77 0.50
N LEU A 112 -9.19 13.00 -0.37
CA LEU A 112 -9.34 11.55 -0.20
C LEU A 112 -8.37 10.87 -1.14
N PHE A 113 -7.32 10.28 -0.56
CA PHE A 113 -6.37 9.50 -1.31
C PHE A 113 -6.81 8.05 -1.34
N HIS A 114 -6.57 7.41 -2.48
CA HIS A 114 -6.89 6.00 -2.71
C HIS A 114 -5.79 5.38 -3.56
N VAL A 115 -5.25 4.24 -3.13
CA VAL A 115 -4.21 3.52 -3.86
C VAL A 115 -4.79 2.81 -5.08
N ILE A 116 -3.99 2.72 -6.14
CA ILE A 116 -4.34 2.00 -7.35
C ILE A 116 -3.28 0.96 -7.69
N SER A 117 -3.65 -0.05 -8.49
CA SER A 117 -2.76 -1.13 -8.93
C SER A 117 -1.74 -0.71 -10.00
N LEU A 118 -1.80 0.54 -10.48
CA LEU A 118 -0.72 1.13 -11.27
C LEU A 118 0.43 1.53 -10.34
N GLY A 119 1.64 1.11 -10.66
CA GLY A 119 2.81 1.42 -9.83
C GLY A 119 4.13 1.16 -10.53
N ASP A 120 5.22 1.49 -9.84
CA ASP A 120 6.59 1.20 -10.25
C ASP A 120 7.11 -0.05 -9.53
N VAL A 121 8.27 -0.54 -9.95
CA VAL A 121 9.00 -1.61 -9.25
C VAL A 121 10.39 -1.12 -8.87
N LEU A 122 10.77 -1.29 -7.60
CA LEU A 122 12.11 -0.99 -7.12
C LEU A 122 12.84 -2.28 -6.76
N LYS A 123 14.08 -2.39 -7.23
CA LYS A 123 15.00 -3.47 -6.85
C LYS A 123 16.09 -2.86 -5.98
N PHE A 124 16.27 -3.40 -4.78
CA PHE A 124 17.27 -2.98 -3.81
C PHE A 124 18.26 -4.10 -3.53
N SER A 125 19.52 -3.76 -3.37
CA SER A 125 20.53 -4.61 -2.74
C SER A 125 21.50 -3.75 -1.96
N LEU A 126 22.17 -4.31 -0.95
CA LEU A 126 23.25 -3.58 -0.28
C LEU A 126 24.34 -3.22 -1.29
N SER A 127 24.77 -1.97 -1.24
CA SER A 127 25.88 -1.46 -2.03
C SER A 127 27.18 -2.01 -1.46
N PRO A 128 28.11 -2.50 -2.32
CA PRO A 128 29.49 -2.75 -1.90
C PRO A 128 30.19 -1.47 -1.43
N SER A 129 29.74 -0.30 -1.90
CA SER A 129 30.23 1.00 -1.46
C SER A 129 29.59 1.41 -0.14
N LYS A 130 30.41 1.84 0.81
CA LYS A 130 29.99 2.40 2.11
C LYS A 130 29.97 3.93 2.14
N THR A 131 29.81 4.57 0.99
CA THR A 131 29.91 6.04 0.90
C THR A 131 28.76 6.70 0.15
N LYS A 132 28.07 5.96 -0.72
CA LYS A 132 26.93 6.51 -1.49
C LYS A 132 26.01 5.42 -1.99
N ASP A 133 24.74 5.80 -2.13
CA ASP A 133 23.73 5.04 -2.85
C ASP A 133 23.98 5.15 -4.37
N SER A 134 23.58 4.12 -5.11
CA SER A 134 23.61 4.09 -6.58
C SER A 134 22.21 3.86 -7.11
N LEU A 135 21.62 4.85 -7.76
CA LEU A 135 20.29 4.76 -8.36
C LEU A 135 20.37 4.69 -9.88
N SER A 136 19.62 3.76 -10.47
CA SER A 136 19.42 3.63 -11.91
C SER A 136 17.93 3.51 -12.22
N THR A 137 17.54 3.79 -13.47
CA THR A 137 16.14 3.67 -13.92
C THR A 137 16.07 3.48 -15.42
N ASN A 138 14.95 2.93 -15.91
CA ASN A 138 14.62 2.81 -17.32
C ASN A 138 13.97 4.08 -17.91
N ALA A 139 13.56 5.06 -17.09
CA ALA A 139 12.89 6.27 -17.56
C ALA A 139 13.85 7.47 -17.70
N PRO A 140 13.98 8.07 -18.89
CA PRO A 140 14.81 9.27 -19.06
C PRO A 140 14.24 10.46 -18.28
N GLY A 141 15.12 11.35 -17.83
CA GLY A 141 14.74 12.60 -17.15
C GLY A 141 14.40 12.45 -15.66
N VAL A 142 14.35 11.24 -15.11
CA VAL A 142 14.28 11.01 -13.66
C VAL A 142 15.65 11.32 -13.04
N PRO A 143 15.77 12.23 -12.07
CA PRO A 143 17.05 12.52 -11.41
C PRO A 143 17.61 11.27 -10.74
N LEU A 144 18.93 11.06 -10.80
CA LEU A 144 19.62 9.93 -10.17
C LEU A 144 20.49 10.35 -8.97
N ASP A 145 20.39 11.62 -8.59
CA ASP A 145 21.16 12.26 -7.51
C ASP A 145 20.28 12.61 -6.30
N ASP A 146 20.79 13.44 -5.39
CA ASP A 146 20.09 13.87 -4.16
C ASP A 146 18.79 14.63 -4.40
N ARG A 147 18.45 14.99 -5.65
CA ARG A 147 17.13 15.54 -5.99
C ARG A 147 16.06 14.46 -5.99
N ASN A 148 16.41 13.19 -6.19
CA ASN A 148 15.47 12.07 -6.21
C ASN A 148 14.95 11.75 -4.80
N LEU A 149 13.64 11.57 -4.66
CA LEU A 149 13.01 11.28 -3.38
C LEU A 149 13.45 9.93 -2.78
N ILE A 150 13.83 8.94 -3.60
CA ILE A 150 14.43 7.67 -3.13
C ILE A 150 15.72 7.96 -2.36
N ILE A 151 16.62 8.75 -2.94
CA ILE A 151 17.91 9.09 -2.31
C ILE A 151 17.67 9.91 -1.03
N LYS A 152 16.74 10.88 -1.07
CA LYS A 152 16.35 11.65 0.12
C LYS A 152 15.79 10.77 1.23
N ALA A 153 14.97 9.77 0.90
CA ALA A 153 14.44 8.80 1.86
C ALA A 153 15.55 7.99 2.52
N LEU A 154 16.50 7.45 1.73
CA LEU A 154 17.62 6.68 2.27
C LEU A 154 18.54 7.54 3.16
N ASN A 155 18.83 8.78 2.75
CA ASN A 155 19.57 9.75 3.54
C ASN A 155 18.85 10.07 4.87
N LEU A 156 17.54 10.30 4.82
CA LEU A 156 16.72 10.56 6.01
C LEU A 156 16.73 9.37 6.97
N TYR A 157 16.54 8.15 6.44
CA TYR A 157 16.56 6.93 7.26
C TYR A 157 17.90 6.77 7.99
N ARG A 158 19.03 6.93 7.30
CA ARG A 158 20.37 6.91 7.92
C ARG A 158 20.51 7.99 8.98
N LYS A 159 20.07 9.22 8.69
CA LYS A 159 20.10 10.33 9.65
C LYS A 159 19.30 10.02 10.94
N LYS A 160 18.15 9.36 10.83
CA LYS A 160 17.28 9.03 11.96
C LYS A 160 17.75 7.84 12.78
N THR A 161 18.42 6.88 12.14
CA THR A 161 18.78 5.59 12.77
C THR A 161 20.27 5.43 13.08
N GLY A 162 21.15 6.26 12.51
CA GLY A 162 22.59 6.11 12.62
C GLY A 162 23.16 4.93 11.81
N THR A 163 22.35 4.31 10.94
CA THR A 163 22.80 3.20 10.09
C THR A 163 23.76 3.64 9.00
N ASP A 164 24.68 2.75 8.62
CA ASP A 164 25.69 2.96 7.57
C ASP A 164 25.48 1.98 6.39
N ASN A 165 24.21 1.79 6.04
CA ASN A 165 23.81 0.98 4.90
C ASN A 165 23.54 1.89 3.70
N TYR A 166 24.22 1.58 2.60
CA TYR A 166 23.98 2.15 1.29
C TYR A 166 23.47 1.07 0.36
N PHE A 167 22.80 1.50 -0.70
CA PHE A 167 22.05 0.61 -1.57
C PHE A 167 22.41 0.84 -3.03
N TRP A 168 22.40 -0.25 -3.78
CA TRP A 168 22.16 -0.20 -5.21
C TRP A 168 20.66 -0.33 -5.44
N ILE A 169 20.10 0.59 -6.21
CA ILE A 169 18.68 0.68 -6.51
C ILE A 169 18.48 0.72 -8.02
N HIS A 170 17.53 -0.07 -8.50
CA HIS A 170 16.99 0.09 -9.85
C HIS A 170 15.49 0.34 -9.79
N LEU A 171 15.06 1.45 -10.39
CA LEU A 171 13.68 1.86 -10.52
C LEU A 171 13.18 1.52 -11.93
N ASP A 172 12.33 0.50 -12.03
CA ASP A 172 11.51 0.26 -13.22
C ASP A 172 10.26 1.15 -13.14
N LYS A 173 10.34 2.28 -13.82
CA LYS A 173 9.36 3.36 -13.80
C LYS A 173 8.31 3.13 -14.88
N LYS A 174 7.08 2.85 -14.47
CA LYS A 174 5.91 2.74 -15.35
C LYS A 174 4.98 3.93 -15.19
N VAL A 175 4.97 4.53 -14.01
CA VAL A 175 4.10 5.66 -13.69
C VAL A 175 4.69 6.93 -14.32
N PRO A 176 3.94 7.68 -15.14
CA PRO A 176 4.47 8.88 -15.77
C PRO A 176 4.85 9.95 -14.74
N THR A 177 6.06 10.51 -14.88
CA THR A 177 6.54 11.60 -14.03
C THR A 177 5.63 12.83 -14.16
N GLY A 178 5.26 13.45 -13.04
CA GLY A 178 4.43 14.66 -13.02
C GLY A 178 2.93 14.43 -13.30
N ALA A 179 2.45 13.19 -13.34
CA ALA A 179 1.04 12.89 -13.62
C ALA A 179 0.05 13.12 -12.46
N GLY A 180 0.52 13.62 -11.30
CA GLY A 180 -0.33 13.78 -10.10
C GLY A 180 -0.64 12.49 -9.33
N LEU A 181 -0.10 11.34 -9.78
CA LEU A 181 -0.39 10.01 -9.23
C LEU A 181 0.44 9.61 -7.99
N GLY A 182 1.29 10.52 -7.49
CA GLY A 182 2.11 10.25 -6.31
C GLY A 182 3.23 9.22 -6.51
N GLY A 183 3.58 8.82 -7.74
CA GLY A 183 4.57 7.77 -7.98
C GLY A 183 5.93 8.00 -7.32
N GLY A 184 6.49 9.22 -7.41
CA GLY A 184 7.75 9.55 -6.75
C GLY A 184 7.67 9.50 -5.21
N SER A 185 6.52 9.90 -4.65
CA SER A 185 6.26 9.83 -3.22
C SER A 185 6.16 8.38 -2.75
N SER A 186 5.49 7.53 -3.53
CA SER A 186 5.43 6.09 -3.28
C SER A 186 6.82 5.47 -3.30
N ASN A 187 7.64 5.79 -4.30
CA ASN A 187 8.99 5.24 -4.42
C ASN A 187 9.83 5.59 -3.17
N ALA A 188 9.64 6.79 -2.61
CA ALA A 188 10.30 7.23 -1.39
C ALA A 188 9.84 6.47 -0.14
N ALA A 189 8.52 6.26 0.02
CA ALA A 189 7.99 5.42 1.10
C ALA A 189 8.51 3.99 1.01
N THR A 190 8.49 3.40 -0.19
CA THR A 190 9.06 2.07 -0.46
C THR A 190 10.55 2.02 -0.11
N ALA A 191 11.31 3.08 -0.40
CA ALA A 191 12.73 3.15 -0.04
C ALA A 191 12.98 3.24 1.47
N LEU A 192 12.19 4.03 2.21
CA LEU A 192 12.23 4.07 3.68
C LEU A 192 11.96 2.68 4.27
N TRP A 193 10.90 2.02 3.77
CA TRP A 193 10.54 0.69 4.21
C TRP A 193 11.65 -0.33 3.91
N ALA A 194 12.20 -0.32 2.70
CA ALA A 194 13.30 -1.20 2.29
C ALA A 194 14.53 -1.02 3.19
N ALA A 195 14.96 0.22 3.43
CA ALA A 195 16.08 0.52 4.31
C ALA A 195 15.86 0.01 5.74
N ASN A 196 14.61 0.07 6.21
CA ASN A 196 14.24 -0.49 7.49
C ASN A 196 14.37 -2.00 7.54
N GLN A 197 13.90 -2.71 6.51
CA GLN A 197 14.03 -4.17 6.42
C GLN A 197 15.51 -4.60 6.41
N PHE A 198 16.35 -3.97 5.59
CA PHE A 198 17.79 -4.28 5.54
C PHE A 198 18.53 -3.97 6.85
N SER A 199 17.96 -3.12 7.71
CA SER A 199 18.52 -2.78 9.02
C SER A 199 17.90 -3.59 10.17
N GLY A 200 17.07 -4.59 9.87
CA GLY A 200 16.44 -5.45 10.89
C GLY A 200 15.24 -4.79 11.59
N GLY A 201 14.57 -3.82 10.96
CA GLY A 201 13.34 -3.23 11.47
C GLY A 201 13.54 -2.27 12.65
N LEU A 202 14.60 -1.45 12.63
CA LEU A 202 14.93 -0.51 13.72
C LEU A 202 13.83 0.52 14.03
N ALA A 203 13.04 0.87 13.03
CA ALA A 203 11.94 1.82 13.15
C ALA A 203 10.59 1.12 12.98
N THR A 204 9.59 1.59 13.71
CA THR A 204 8.19 1.20 13.51
C THR A 204 7.63 1.84 12.24
N GLU A 205 6.57 1.26 11.69
CA GLU A 205 5.88 1.83 10.51
C GLU A 205 5.37 3.25 10.76
N LYS A 206 4.91 3.51 12.00
CA LYS A 206 4.48 4.84 12.44
C LYS A 206 5.62 5.85 12.40
N GLU A 207 6.81 5.49 12.88
CA GLU A 207 7.99 6.37 12.82
C GLU A 207 8.39 6.65 11.37
N LEU A 208 8.37 5.62 10.50
CA LEU A 208 8.63 5.81 9.07
C LEU A 208 7.63 6.78 8.43
N GLN A 209 6.34 6.64 8.77
CA GLN A 209 5.28 7.52 8.31
C GLN A 209 5.52 8.97 8.77
N GLU A 210 5.82 9.17 10.05
CA GLU A 210 6.11 10.49 10.63
C GLU A 210 7.33 11.14 9.97
N TRP A 211 8.46 10.43 9.84
CA TRP A 211 9.67 10.97 9.22
C TRP A 211 9.45 11.31 7.75
N SER A 212 8.67 10.51 7.03
CA SER A 212 8.45 10.70 5.60
C SER A 212 7.80 12.04 5.24
N SER A 213 7.08 12.67 6.18
CA SER A 213 6.50 14.00 6.01
C SER A 213 7.54 15.11 5.82
N GLU A 214 8.80 14.89 6.25
CA GLU A 214 9.91 15.84 6.07
C GLU A 214 10.35 15.97 4.62
N ILE A 215 10.15 14.92 3.81
CA ILE A 215 10.62 14.86 2.42
C ILE A 215 9.49 15.01 1.39
N GLY A 216 8.22 14.83 1.78
CA GLY A 216 7.08 15.04 0.90
C GLY A 216 5.72 14.80 1.55
N SER A 217 4.76 15.67 1.25
CA SER A 217 3.42 15.66 1.86
C SER A 217 2.60 14.42 1.53
N ASP A 218 2.78 13.84 0.34
CA ASP A 218 2.05 12.64 -0.09
C ASP A 218 2.71 11.32 0.40
N ILE A 219 3.92 11.37 0.95
CA ILE A 219 4.68 10.15 1.30
C ILE A 219 4.06 9.41 2.51
N PRO A 220 3.62 10.08 3.58
CA PRO A 220 2.97 9.43 4.72
C PRO A 220 1.76 8.57 4.35
N PHE A 221 1.06 8.91 3.26
CA PHE A 221 -0.09 8.14 2.80
C PHE A 221 0.27 6.70 2.40
N PHE A 222 1.48 6.45 1.91
CA PHE A 222 1.87 5.10 1.46
C PHE A 222 2.16 4.12 2.60
N PHE A 223 2.08 4.58 3.85
CA PHE A 223 2.05 3.76 5.07
C PHE A 223 0.63 3.56 5.62
N SER A 224 -0.40 3.97 4.85
CA SER A 224 -1.82 3.81 5.23
C SER A 224 -2.37 2.43 4.87
N GLN A 225 -3.66 2.21 5.15
CA GLN A 225 -4.39 1.01 4.74
C GLN A 225 -4.91 1.07 3.30
N GLY A 226 -4.48 2.06 2.50
CA GLY A 226 -4.78 2.17 1.07
C GLY A 226 -5.87 3.18 0.72
N ALA A 227 -6.62 3.66 1.70
CA ALA A 227 -7.52 4.79 1.53
C ALA A 227 -7.50 5.67 2.79
N ALA A 228 -7.36 6.97 2.60
CA ALA A 228 -7.23 7.89 3.73
C ALA A 228 -7.75 9.28 3.42
N TYR A 229 -8.34 9.89 4.44
CA TYR A 229 -8.62 11.32 4.47
C TYR A 229 -7.34 12.06 4.89
N CYS A 230 -6.80 12.85 3.98
CA CYS A 230 -5.54 13.57 4.13
C CYS A 230 -5.79 15.07 4.31
N THR A 231 -5.16 15.66 5.33
CA THR A 231 -5.24 17.10 5.64
C THR A 231 -3.86 17.71 5.87
N GLY A 232 -3.80 18.99 6.29
CA GLY A 232 -2.57 19.76 6.31
C GLY A 232 -2.15 20.04 4.87
N ARG A 233 -0.92 19.74 4.50
CA ARG A 233 -0.48 19.76 3.08
C ARG A 233 -0.70 18.40 2.39
N GLY A 234 -1.29 17.42 3.09
CA GLY A 234 -1.44 16.02 2.69
C GLY A 234 -0.83 15.03 3.69
N GLU A 235 0.05 15.50 4.58
CA GLU A 235 0.84 14.68 5.50
C GLU A 235 0.06 14.16 6.72
N VAL A 236 -1.07 14.78 7.06
CA VAL A 236 -1.91 14.32 8.17
C VAL A 236 -2.86 13.28 7.63
N VAL A 237 -2.54 12.00 7.87
CA VAL A 237 -3.22 10.84 7.31
C VAL A 237 -4.18 10.23 8.33
N GLN A 238 -5.45 10.13 7.97
CA GLN A 238 -6.45 9.38 8.72
C GLN A 238 -7.00 8.25 7.83
N ASP A 239 -6.71 7.00 8.19
CA ASP A 239 -7.26 5.84 7.49
C ASP A 239 -8.79 5.89 7.44
N ILE A 240 -9.34 5.52 6.28
CA ILE A 240 -10.76 5.32 6.11
C ILE A 240 -11.03 4.03 5.34
N LEU A 241 -12.29 3.57 5.37
CA LEU A 241 -12.69 2.50 4.45
C LEU A 241 -12.59 3.00 3.00
N PRO A 242 -12.06 2.18 2.07
CA PRO A 242 -11.99 2.56 0.66
C PRO A 242 -13.37 3.00 0.14
N PRO A 243 -13.51 4.24 -0.39
CA PRO A 243 -14.78 4.72 -0.94
C PRO A 243 -15.21 3.92 -2.18
N VAL A 244 -14.24 3.27 -2.82
CA VAL A 244 -14.40 2.38 -3.96
C VAL A 244 -13.63 1.08 -3.66
N PRO A 245 -14.21 -0.11 -3.90
CA PRO A 245 -13.49 -1.37 -3.84
C PRO A 245 -12.17 -1.34 -4.63
N LEU A 246 -11.13 -1.95 -4.07
CA LEU A 246 -9.77 -1.94 -4.66
C LEU A 246 -9.67 -2.76 -5.96
N ASP A 247 -10.60 -3.68 -6.17
CA ASP A 247 -10.69 -4.55 -7.35
C ASP A 247 -11.51 -3.93 -8.49
N ILE A 248 -12.02 -2.71 -8.33
CA ILE A 248 -12.71 -2.01 -9.41
C ILE A 248 -11.72 -1.72 -10.55
N PRO A 249 -12.00 -2.18 -11.77
CA PRO A 249 -11.18 -1.84 -12.93
C PRO A 249 -11.19 -0.33 -13.17
N MET A 250 -10.01 0.28 -13.18
CA MET A 250 -9.83 1.71 -13.49
C MET A 250 -9.00 1.86 -14.77
N SER A 251 -9.41 2.79 -15.63
CA SER A 251 -8.63 3.21 -16.79
C SER A 251 -8.18 4.64 -16.61
N LEU A 252 -6.87 4.87 -16.65
CA LEU A 252 -6.29 6.22 -16.65
C LEU A 252 -6.33 6.77 -18.08
N ILE A 253 -7.11 7.82 -18.30
CA ILE A 253 -7.17 8.55 -19.57
C ILE A 253 -6.36 9.84 -19.37
N LYS A 254 -5.34 10.04 -20.21
CA LYS A 254 -4.48 11.23 -20.21
C LYS A 254 -4.72 12.04 -21.48
#